data_AF-A0AAD2GDA7-F1
#
_entry.id   AF-A0AAD2GDA7-F1
#
_cell.length_a   1.000
_cell.length_b   1.000
_cell.length_c   1.000
_cell.angle_alpha   90.00
_cell.angle_beta   90.00
_cell.angle_gamma   90.00
#
_symmetry.space_group_name_H-M   'P 1'
#
loop_
_entity.id
_entity.type
_entity.pdbx_description
1 polymer ?
#
loop_
_entity_poly.entity_id
_entity_poly.type
_entity_poly.pdbx_seq_one_letter_code
_entity_poly.pdbx_strand_id
1 'polypeptide(L)'
;MNFNRLRTHDPDVTIVVGNGDTVQEFECYQLILSMSSEVFDVMLSTAMKESHSSRIELPDKDPQDWPLFYSFIDPKTCRNAKIDTSNVMKLVPWFHQFQIEQLLTECDEIMEAYLCSKAPQNWRKLTEAQFEKLIKWTNFSGMYQLPLTLELSSGQIKSVLQGPYECVTAQSLKTLLPLVADNEIVWESIQEYLPADAAVVASGGPFSDRMALSQNPLLPYLLEAGLQRKRETGDSRFVTLETQIIDALQSKRTDHKDATVARCLKEVKGVIARYKTN
;
A
#
# COMPACT_ATOMS: atom_id res chain seq x y z
N MET A 1 -31.33 -3.38 -9.75
CA MET A 1 -31.40 -4.83 -10.01
C MET A 1 -32.26 -5.45 -8.92
N ASN A 2 -33.24 -6.30 -9.26
CA ASN A 2 -34.05 -6.98 -8.24
C ASN A 2 -33.22 -8.11 -7.61
N PHE A 3 -32.76 -7.90 -6.39
CA PHE A 3 -32.18 -8.97 -5.58
C PHE A 3 -33.26 -10.03 -5.34
N ASN A 4 -32.84 -11.29 -5.29
CA ASN A 4 -33.73 -12.45 -5.34
C ASN A 4 -34.61 -12.56 -4.09
N ARG A 5 -35.71 -11.79 -4.06
CA ARG A 5 -36.71 -11.81 -2.99
C ARG A 5 -37.17 -13.23 -2.70
N LEU A 6 -37.13 -13.61 -1.42
CA LEU A 6 -37.78 -14.80 -0.91
C LEU A 6 -39.29 -14.62 -1.08
N ARG A 7 -39.97 -15.69 -1.53
CA ARG A 7 -41.43 -15.65 -1.69
C ARG A 7 -42.16 -15.62 -0.35
N THR A 8 -41.48 -16.00 0.72
CA THR A 8 -42.07 -16.19 2.05
C THR A 8 -41.88 -14.98 2.96
N HIS A 9 -40.91 -14.10 2.68
CA HIS A 9 -40.56 -12.95 3.52
C HIS A 9 -40.11 -11.78 2.63
N ASP A 10 -40.62 -10.58 2.93
CA ASP A 10 -40.15 -9.36 2.30
C ASP A 10 -38.78 -8.95 2.88
N PRO A 11 -37.93 -8.28 2.09
CA PRO A 11 -36.70 -7.67 2.58
C PRO A 11 -36.98 -6.71 3.75
N ASP A 12 -36.15 -6.77 4.79
CA ASP A 12 -36.29 -6.05 6.05
C ASP A 12 -35.19 -4.99 6.26
N VAL A 13 -34.24 -4.87 5.32
CA VAL A 13 -33.19 -3.84 5.33
C VAL A 13 -32.91 -3.31 3.92
N THR A 14 -32.62 -2.02 3.83
CA THR A 14 -32.21 -1.36 2.58
C THR A 14 -30.78 -0.85 2.68
N ILE A 15 -29.92 -1.31 1.77
CA ILE A 15 -28.54 -0.86 1.64
C ILE A 15 -28.48 0.23 0.58
N VAL A 16 -27.91 1.37 0.93
CA VAL A 16 -27.81 2.55 0.06
C VAL A 16 -26.34 2.74 -0.25
N VAL A 17 -25.97 2.64 -1.52
CA VAL A 17 -24.57 2.68 -1.95
C VAL A 17 -24.38 3.86 -2.91
N GLY A 18 -23.27 4.59 -2.75
CA GLY A 18 -22.91 5.72 -3.59
C GLY A 18 -23.28 7.09 -3.00
N ASN A 19 -22.93 8.16 -3.70
CA ASN A 19 -23.09 9.53 -3.23
C ASN A 19 -23.65 10.42 -4.34
N GLY A 20 -24.53 11.37 -3.98
CA GLY A 20 -25.17 12.28 -4.93
C GLY A 20 -25.99 11.55 -5.99
N ASP A 21 -25.67 11.78 -7.26
CA ASP A 21 -26.43 11.25 -8.41
C ASP A 21 -26.19 9.76 -8.69
N THR A 22 -25.21 9.13 -8.03
CA THR A 22 -24.90 7.70 -8.22
C THR A 22 -25.55 6.79 -7.20
N VAL A 23 -26.34 7.34 -6.26
CA VAL A 23 -26.97 6.56 -5.19
C VAL A 23 -27.86 5.46 -5.76
N GLN A 24 -27.65 4.22 -5.30
CA GLN A 24 -28.55 3.09 -5.57
C GLN A 24 -28.97 2.42 -4.27
N GLU A 25 -30.22 1.98 -4.25
CA GLU A 25 -30.81 1.28 -3.12
C GLU A 25 -30.97 -0.21 -3.45
N PHE A 26 -30.65 -1.03 -2.46
CA PHE A 26 -30.64 -2.47 -2.56
C PHE A 26 -31.37 -3.08 -1.36
N GLU A 27 -32.50 -3.71 -1.64
CA GLU A 27 -33.27 -4.42 -0.63
C GLU A 27 -32.61 -5.76 -0.31
N CYS A 28 -32.33 -6.01 0.97
CA CYS A 28 -31.61 -7.18 1.47
C CYS A 28 -32.32 -7.75 2.71
N TYR A 29 -31.82 -8.88 3.20
CA TYR A 29 -32.30 -9.51 4.42
C TYR A 29 -31.29 -9.33 5.56
N GLN A 30 -31.70 -8.72 6.66
CA GLN A 30 -30.90 -8.48 7.86
C GLN A 30 -30.29 -9.79 8.35
N LEU A 31 -31.08 -10.86 8.43
CA LEU A 31 -30.61 -12.16 8.88
C LEU A 31 -29.43 -12.68 8.02
N ILE A 32 -29.51 -12.52 6.70
CA ILE A 32 -28.45 -12.99 5.79
C ILE A 32 -27.17 -12.16 6.01
N LEU A 33 -27.30 -10.84 6.12
CA LEU A 33 -26.17 -9.95 6.36
C LEU A 33 -25.51 -10.23 7.71
N SER A 34 -26.29 -10.31 8.79
CA SER A 34 -25.83 -10.62 10.16
C SER A 34 -25.11 -11.97 10.23
N MET A 35 -25.63 -13.00 9.54
CA MET A 35 -24.97 -14.32 9.52
C MET A 35 -23.63 -14.31 8.78
N SER A 36 -23.46 -13.39 7.82
CA SER A 36 -22.26 -13.33 6.98
C SER A 36 -21.13 -12.47 7.56
N SER A 37 -21.45 -11.55 8.47
CA SER A 37 -20.51 -10.58 9.02
C SER A 37 -20.94 -10.12 10.40
N GLU A 38 -20.01 -10.19 11.35
CA GLU A 38 -20.19 -9.66 12.69
C GLU A 38 -20.41 -8.14 12.68
N VAL A 39 -19.82 -7.43 11.72
CA VAL A 39 -20.02 -5.98 11.55
C VAL A 39 -21.48 -5.68 11.24
N PHE A 40 -22.11 -6.44 10.34
CA PHE A 40 -23.54 -6.28 10.06
C PHE A 40 -24.40 -6.68 11.27
N ASP A 41 -24.03 -7.73 11.99
CA ASP A 41 -24.77 -8.15 13.18
C ASP A 41 -24.75 -7.08 14.28
N VAL A 42 -23.59 -6.50 14.58
CA VAL A 42 -23.45 -5.40 15.54
C VAL A 42 -24.19 -4.15 15.07
N MET A 43 -24.05 -3.78 13.78
CA MET A 43 -24.69 -2.59 13.21
C MET A 43 -26.22 -2.67 13.26
N LEU A 44 -26.78 -3.88 13.10
CA LEU A 44 -28.23 -4.09 13.05
C LEU A 44 -28.84 -4.49 14.41
N SER A 45 -28.04 -4.98 15.37
CA SER A 45 -28.50 -5.35 16.72
C SER A 45 -28.41 -4.21 17.74
N THR A 46 -27.48 -3.26 17.56
CA THR A 46 -27.31 -2.15 18.50
C THR A 46 -28.36 -1.07 18.28
N ALA A 47 -28.69 -0.29 19.31
CA ALA A 47 -29.64 0.84 19.24
C ALA A 47 -29.06 2.06 18.47
N MET A 48 -28.36 1.82 17.37
CA MET A 48 -27.86 2.85 16.46
C MET A 48 -28.96 3.25 15.47
N LYS A 49 -28.69 4.25 14.62
CA LYS A 49 -29.71 4.80 13.71
C LYS A 49 -30.19 3.74 12.71
N GLU A 50 -29.30 2.85 12.34
CA GLU A 50 -29.44 1.78 11.36
C GLU A 50 -30.47 0.72 11.80
N SER A 51 -30.55 0.40 13.09
CA SER A 51 -31.55 -0.54 13.62
C SER A 51 -32.96 0.04 13.70
N HIS A 52 -33.07 1.37 13.78
CA HIS A 52 -34.37 2.06 13.81
C HIS A 52 -34.87 2.41 12.40
N SER A 53 -33.96 2.66 11.45
CA SER A 53 -34.29 3.03 10.08
C SER A 53 -34.35 1.83 9.12
N SER A 54 -33.85 0.66 9.53
CA SER A 54 -33.61 -0.49 8.65
C SER A 54 -32.84 -0.10 7.39
N ARG A 55 -31.91 0.86 7.51
CA ARG A 55 -31.21 1.46 6.38
C ARG A 55 -29.73 1.63 6.70
N ILE A 56 -28.87 1.10 5.84
CA ILE A 56 -27.41 1.21 5.95
C ILE A 56 -26.90 2.05 4.78
N GLU A 57 -26.16 3.12 5.08
CA GLU A 57 -25.63 4.05 4.07
C GLU A 57 -24.13 3.85 3.88
N LEU A 58 -23.72 3.66 2.63
CA LEU A 58 -22.34 3.41 2.20
C LEU A 58 -21.96 4.42 1.09
N PRO A 59 -21.75 5.70 1.46
CA PRO A 59 -21.54 6.78 0.48
C PRO A 59 -20.22 6.67 -0.29
N ASP A 60 -19.19 6.08 0.33
CA ASP A 60 -17.84 6.00 -0.23
C ASP A 60 -17.63 4.81 -1.17
N LYS A 61 -18.69 4.05 -1.47
CA LYS A 61 -18.63 2.80 -2.24
C LYS A 61 -19.28 2.93 -3.60
N ASP A 62 -18.77 2.17 -4.57
CA ASP A 62 -19.35 2.09 -5.90
C ASP A 62 -20.58 1.17 -5.88
N PRO A 63 -21.77 1.68 -6.28
CA PRO A 63 -22.98 0.86 -6.39
C PRO A 63 -22.83 -0.34 -7.32
N GLN A 64 -21.94 -0.30 -8.31
CA GLN A 64 -21.70 -1.42 -9.24
C GLN A 64 -20.93 -2.58 -8.58
N ASP A 65 -20.18 -2.32 -7.51
CA ASP A 65 -19.43 -3.34 -6.80
C ASP A 65 -20.29 -4.07 -5.76
N TRP A 66 -21.41 -3.46 -5.31
CA TRP A 66 -22.32 -4.08 -4.34
C TRP A 66 -22.93 -5.41 -4.81
N PRO A 67 -23.51 -5.53 -6.02
CA PRO A 67 -24.03 -6.82 -6.51
C PRO A 67 -22.96 -7.92 -6.56
N LEU A 68 -21.72 -7.56 -6.87
CA LEU A 68 -20.59 -8.47 -6.90
C LEU A 68 -20.24 -8.96 -5.49
N PHE A 69 -20.13 -8.06 -4.52
CA PHE A 69 -19.92 -8.41 -3.11
C PHE A 69 -21.08 -9.25 -2.55
N TYR A 70 -22.32 -8.81 -2.76
CA TYR A 70 -23.51 -9.50 -2.25
C TYR A 70 -23.67 -10.92 -2.82
N SER A 71 -23.11 -11.20 -4.00
CA SER A 71 -23.10 -12.55 -4.57
C SER A 71 -22.35 -13.59 -3.72
N PHE A 72 -21.43 -13.15 -2.87
CA PHE A 72 -20.71 -14.02 -1.92
C PHE A 72 -21.50 -14.26 -0.63
N ILE A 73 -22.49 -13.41 -0.33
CA ILE A 73 -23.29 -13.45 0.88
C ILE A 73 -24.62 -14.17 0.65
N ASP A 74 -25.29 -13.92 -0.48
CA ASP A 74 -26.60 -14.51 -0.77
C ASP A 74 -26.47 -16.04 -0.92
N PRO A 75 -27.18 -16.85 -0.09
CA PRO A 75 -27.15 -18.31 -0.14
C PRO A 75 -27.47 -18.91 -1.52
N LYS A 76 -28.20 -18.18 -2.38
CA LYS A 76 -28.54 -18.64 -3.74
C LYS A 76 -27.37 -18.52 -4.71
N THR A 77 -26.51 -17.52 -4.54
CA THR A 77 -25.44 -17.18 -5.49
C THR A 77 -24.05 -17.51 -4.96
N CYS A 78 -23.88 -17.60 -3.64
CA CYS A 78 -22.58 -17.83 -3.00
C CYS A 78 -21.86 -19.07 -3.51
N ARG A 79 -22.59 -20.13 -3.88
CA ARG A 79 -22.01 -21.38 -4.43
C ARG A 79 -21.38 -21.22 -5.80
N ASN A 80 -21.78 -20.21 -6.56
CA ASN A 80 -21.29 -19.95 -7.92
C ASN A 80 -20.36 -18.73 -7.97
N ALA A 81 -20.34 -17.93 -6.91
CA ALA A 81 -19.43 -16.80 -6.79
C ALA A 81 -17.99 -17.31 -6.73
N LYS A 82 -17.12 -16.70 -7.53
CA LYS A 82 -15.70 -17.03 -7.58
C LYS A 82 -14.88 -15.76 -7.55
N ILE A 83 -13.88 -15.73 -6.69
CA ILE A 83 -12.90 -14.66 -6.65
C ILE A 83 -11.92 -14.93 -7.80
N ASP A 84 -11.61 -13.90 -8.58
CA ASP A 84 -10.68 -13.94 -9.69
C ASP A 84 -9.81 -12.68 -9.71
N THR A 85 -8.78 -12.67 -10.56
CA THR A 85 -7.82 -11.57 -10.63
C THR A 85 -8.42 -10.24 -11.11
N SER A 86 -9.62 -10.27 -11.72
CA SER A 86 -10.32 -9.07 -12.20
C SER A 86 -11.20 -8.44 -11.13
N ASN A 87 -11.74 -9.26 -10.22
CA ASN A 87 -12.67 -8.82 -9.19
C ASN A 87 -12.02 -8.65 -7.80
N VAL A 88 -10.88 -9.31 -7.53
CA VAL A 88 -10.23 -9.33 -6.21
C VAL A 88 -9.92 -7.92 -5.67
N MET A 89 -9.39 -7.04 -6.53
CA MET A 89 -9.05 -5.66 -6.15
C MET A 89 -10.28 -4.84 -5.73
N LYS A 90 -11.46 -5.17 -6.27
CA LYS A 90 -12.72 -4.53 -5.92
C LYS A 90 -13.31 -5.12 -4.65
N LEU A 91 -13.19 -6.43 -4.47
CA LEU A 91 -13.81 -7.19 -3.38
C LEU A 91 -13.07 -7.06 -2.04
N VAL A 92 -11.74 -6.99 -2.05
CA VAL A 92 -10.92 -6.88 -0.83
C VAL A 92 -11.37 -5.72 0.09
N PRO A 93 -11.59 -4.48 -0.40
CA PRO A 93 -12.09 -3.40 0.46
C PRO A 93 -13.45 -3.68 1.11
N TRP A 94 -14.30 -4.51 0.49
CA TRP A 94 -15.58 -4.92 1.07
C TRP A 94 -15.36 -5.98 2.14
N PHE A 95 -14.61 -7.04 1.83
CA PHE A 95 -14.35 -8.12 2.79
C PHE A 95 -13.59 -7.62 4.03
N HIS A 96 -12.68 -6.66 3.86
CA HIS A 96 -12.00 -6.01 4.99
C HIS A 96 -12.94 -5.15 5.83
N GLN A 97 -13.76 -4.30 5.22
CA GLN A 97 -14.69 -3.45 5.95
C GLN A 97 -15.72 -4.25 6.75
N PHE A 98 -16.23 -5.33 6.16
CA PHE A 98 -17.22 -6.20 6.79
C PHE A 98 -16.59 -7.39 7.54
N GLN A 99 -15.27 -7.40 7.72
CA GLN A 99 -14.52 -8.41 8.48
C GLN A 99 -14.86 -9.86 8.09
N ILE A 100 -14.98 -10.14 6.78
CA ILE A 100 -15.22 -11.48 6.26
C ILE A 100 -13.86 -12.16 5.99
N GLU A 101 -13.21 -12.62 7.07
CA GLU A 101 -11.82 -13.11 7.06
C GLU A 101 -11.57 -14.29 6.11
N GLN A 102 -12.54 -15.20 5.97
CA GLN A 102 -12.42 -16.35 5.08
C GLN A 102 -12.25 -15.92 3.61
N LEU A 103 -13.06 -14.97 3.17
CA LEU A 103 -12.99 -14.44 1.80
C LEU A 103 -11.77 -13.54 1.60
N LEU A 104 -11.30 -12.84 2.65
CA LEU A 104 -10.01 -12.13 2.58
C LEU A 104 -8.84 -13.09 2.40
N THR A 105 -8.85 -14.23 3.09
CA THR A 105 -7.81 -15.25 2.96
C THR A 105 -7.77 -15.80 1.53
N GLU A 106 -8.94 -16.14 0.96
CA GLU A 106 -9.03 -16.57 -0.44
C GLU A 106 -8.55 -15.48 -1.41
N CYS A 107 -8.85 -14.20 -1.14
CA CYS A 107 -8.34 -13.09 -1.92
C CYS A 107 -6.81 -13.03 -1.88
N ASP A 108 -6.23 -13.19 -0.69
CA ASP A 108 -4.78 -13.16 -0.47
C ASP A 108 -4.07 -14.27 -1.25
N GLU A 109 -4.57 -15.50 -1.19
CA GLU A 109 -4.04 -16.64 -1.95
C GLU A 109 -4.08 -16.41 -3.47
N ILE A 110 -5.18 -15.84 -3.99
CA ILE A 110 -5.32 -15.55 -5.42
C ILE A 110 -4.35 -14.45 -5.86
N MET A 111 -4.18 -13.41 -5.04
CA MET A 111 -3.26 -12.31 -5.31
C MET A 111 -1.80 -12.78 -5.25
N GLU A 112 -1.46 -13.60 -4.27
CA GLU A 112 -0.15 -14.25 -4.15
C GLU A 112 0.14 -15.10 -5.40
N ALA A 113 -0.78 -15.99 -5.78
CA ALA A 113 -0.63 -16.83 -6.97
C ALA A 113 -0.48 -15.99 -8.25
N TYR A 114 -1.22 -14.88 -8.37
CA TYR A 114 -1.09 -13.96 -9.48
C TYR A 114 0.30 -13.31 -9.52
N LEU A 115 0.81 -12.81 -8.39
CA LEU A 115 2.14 -12.23 -8.30
C LEU A 115 3.23 -13.25 -8.60
N CYS A 116 3.11 -14.50 -8.13
CA CYS A 116 4.02 -15.59 -8.47
C CYS A 116 4.01 -15.89 -9.98
N SER A 117 2.83 -15.90 -10.61
CA SER A 117 2.70 -16.16 -12.06
C SER A 117 3.26 -15.03 -12.94
N LYS A 118 3.23 -13.80 -12.43
CA LYS A 118 3.69 -12.60 -13.14
C LYS A 118 5.09 -12.14 -12.74
N ALA A 119 5.69 -12.78 -11.74
CA ALA A 119 7.03 -12.48 -11.30
C ALA A 119 7.99 -12.63 -12.50
N PRO A 120 8.74 -11.57 -12.87
CA PRO A 120 9.68 -11.67 -13.95
C PRO A 120 10.75 -12.70 -13.58
N GLN A 121 10.91 -13.71 -14.43
CA GLN A 121 11.98 -14.71 -14.30
C GLN A 121 13.38 -14.06 -14.26
N ASN A 122 13.48 -12.83 -14.76
CA ASN A 122 14.69 -12.03 -14.72
C ASN A 122 14.39 -10.60 -14.25
N TRP A 123 14.57 -10.35 -12.95
CA TRP A 123 14.45 -9.04 -12.32
C TRP A 123 15.33 -7.95 -12.95
N ARG A 124 16.37 -8.32 -13.72
CA ARG A 124 17.22 -7.37 -14.44
C ARG A 124 16.53 -6.64 -15.60
N LYS A 125 15.37 -7.13 -16.06
CA LYS A 125 14.59 -6.52 -17.15
C LYS A 125 13.31 -5.85 -16.67
N LEU A 126 13.17 -5.63 -15.36
CA LEU A 126 12.01 -4.97 -14.80
C LEU A 126 11.94 -3.53 -15.32
N THR A 127 10.79 -3.10 -15.80
CA THR A 127 10.56 -1.69 -16.16
C THR A 127 10.15 -0.88 -14.94
N GLU A 128 10.34 0.45 -14.98
CA GLU A 128 9.86 1.35 -13.92
C GLU A 128 8.35 1.16 -13.65
N ALA A 129 7.53 1.05 -14.71
CA ALA A 129 6.10 0.82 -14.56
C ALA A 129 5.74 -0.50 -13.85
N GLN A 130 6.55 -1.55 -14.04
CA GLN A 130 6.37 -2.82 -13.32
C GLN A 130 6.75 -2.68 -11.85
N PHE A 131 7.82 -1.94 -11.54
CA PHE A 131 8.23 -1.66 -10.17
C PHE A 131 7.20 -0.81 -9.43
N GLU A 132 6.69 0.25 -10.05
CA GLU A 132 5.60 1.05 -9.49
C GLU A 132 4.34 0.21 -9.22
N LYS A 133 4.01 -0.71 -10.14
CA LYS A 133 2.91 -1.64 -9.93
C LYS A 133 3.18 -2.51 -8.70
N LEU A 134 4.37 -3.07 -8.54
CA LEU A 134 4.73 -3.86 -7.36
C LEU A 134 4.60 -3.06 -6.05
N ILE A 135 5.07 -1.81 -6.04
CA ILE A 135 4.92 -0.90 -4.88
C ILE A 135 3.44 -0.68 -4.54
N LYS A 136 2.59 -0.45 -5.55
CA LYS A 136 1.14 -0.28 -5.36
C LYS A 136 0.50 -1.54 -4.76
N TRP A 137 0.90 -2.73 -5.20
CA TRP A 137 0.42 -4.00 -4.66
C TRP A 137 0.87 -4.23 -3.21
N THR A 138 2.11 -3.85 -2.89
CA THR A 138 2.64 -3.94 -1.52
C THR A 138 1.88 -3.00 -0.58
N ASN A 139 1.60 -1.76 -1.01
CA ASN A 139 0.77 -0.82 -0.24
C ASN A 139 -0.66 -1.35 -0.04
N PHE A 140 -1.27 -1.86 -1.11
CA PHE A 140 -2.61 -2.42 -1.05
C PHE A 140 -2.69 -3.59 -0.08
N SER A 141 -1.72 -4.52 -0.14
CA SER A 141 -1.67 -5.68 0.75
C SER A 141 -1.44 -5.29 2.22
N GLY A 142 -0.60 -4.30 2.49
CA GLY A 142 -0.43 -3.75 3.84
C GLY A 142 -1.71 -3.08 4.37
N MET A 143 -2.37 -2.27 3.53
CA MET A 143 -3.59 -1.54 3.89
C MET A 143 -4.76 -2.47 4.25
N TYR A 144 -4.90 -3.60 3.56
CA TYR A 144 -6.01 -4.52 3.72
C TYR A 144 -5.66 -5.83 4.46
N GLN A 145 -4.49 -5.87 5.12
CA GLN A 145 -4.04 -7.00 5.94
C GLN A 145 -4.01 -8.33 5.16
N LEU A 146 -3.29 -8.33 4.04
CA LEU A 146 -3.11 -9.48 3.15
C LEU A 146 -1.68 -10.03 3.33
N PRO A 147 -1.42 -10.84 4.37
CA PRO A 147 -0.07 -11.20 4.79
C PRO A 147 0.75 -11.95 3.74
N LEU A 148 0.15 -12.89 3.00
CA LEU A 148 0.86 -13.69 1.99
C LEU A 148 1.31 -12.81 0.82
N THR A 149 0.38 -12.00 0.30
CA THR A 149 0.66 -11.03 -0.76
C THR A 149 1.67 -9.98 -0.30
N LEU A 150 1.56 -9.51 0.94
CA LEU A 150 2.48 -8.53 1.51
C LEU A 150 3.89 -9.09 1.62
N GLU A 151 4.05 -10.28 2.21
CA GLU A 151 5.35 -10.93 2.35
C GLU A 151 6.00 -11.18 0.99
N LEU A 152 5.25 -11.75 0.04
CA LEU A 152 5.74 -12.03 -1.30
C LEU A 152 6.15 -10.74 -2.03
N SER A 153 5.28 -9.73 -2.05
CA SER A 153 5.56 -8.46 -2.76
C SER A 153 6.73 -7.70 -2.13
N SER A 154 6.86 -7.75 -0.80
CA SER A 154 8.01 -7.16 -0.07
C SER A 154 9.31 -7.89 -0.37
N GLY A 155 9.29 -9.23 -0.42
CA GLY A 155 10.44 -10.04 -0.84
C GLY A 155 10.86 -9.78 -2.29
N GLN A 156 9.90 -9.53 -3.17
CA GLN A 156 10.16 -9.11 -4.54
C GLN A 156 10.79 -7.72 -4.59
N ILE A 157 10.31 -6.74 -3.80
CA ILE A 157 10.94 -5.42 -3.68
C ILE A 157 12.37 -5.56 -3.18
N LYS A 158 12.61 -6.37 -2.13
CA LYS A 158 13.96 -6.67 -1.63
C LYS A 158 14.87 -7.21 -2.74
N SER A 159 14.36 -8.15 -3.54
CA SER A 159 15.11 -8.73 -4.66
C SER A 159 15.44 -7.70 -5.75
N VAL A 160 14.50 -6.80 -6.08
CA VAL A 160 14.72 -5.69 -7.01
C VAL A 160 15.76 -4.72 -6.46
N LEU A 161 15.62 -4.34 -5.19
CA LEU A 161 16.56 -3.49 -4.49
C LEU A 161 17.93 -4.16 -4.33
N GLN A 162 18.09 -5.48 -4.43
CA GLN A 162 19.41 -6.12 -4.40
C GLN A 162 20.00 -6.31 -5.81
N GLY A 163 19.17 -6.22 -6.85
CA GLY A 163 19.53 -6.40 -8.26
C GLY A 163 20.13 -5.17 -8.94
N PRO A 164 20.41 -5.23 -10.25
CA PRO A 164 20.89 -4.08 -11.02
C PRO A 164 19.75 -3.06 -11.17
N TYR A 165 19.90 -1.96 -10.44
CA TYR A 165 18.99 -0.87 -10.11
C TYR A 165 18.43 -0.03 -11.28
N GLU A 166 18.37 -0.53 -12.51
CA GLU A 166 18.03 0.30 -13.68
C GLU A 166 16.62 0.88 -13.65
N CYS A 167 15.69 0.23 -12.94
CA CYS A 167 14.30 0.64 -12.81
C CYS A 167 13.98 1.48 -11.56
N VAL A 168 14.94 1.66 -10.65
CA VAL A 168 14.71 2.37 -9.37
C VAL A 168 15.05 3.85 -9.53
N THR A 169 14.00 4.68 -9.61
CA THR A 169 14.13 6.14 -9.70
C THR A 169 13.86 6.81 -8.35
N ALA A 170 14.31 8.05 -8.15
CA ALA A 170 13.90 8.85 -6.99
C ALA A 170 12.37 8.93 -6.84
N GLN A 171 11.62 8.91 -7.94
CA GLN A 171 10.16 8.94 -7.92
C GLN A 171 9.55 7.63 -7.43
N SER A 172 10.10 6.50 -7.88
CA SER A 172 9.72 5.18 -7.36
C SER A 172 10.02 5.06 -5.87
N LEU A 173 11.18 5.57 -5.42
CA LEU A 173 11.56 5.57 -4.00
C LEU A 173 10.64 6.45 -3.15
N LYS A 174 10.22 7.62 -3.65
CA LYS A 174 9.20 8.44 -2.97
C LYS A 174 7.89 7.70 -2.76
N THR A 175 7.49 6.87 -3.73
CA THR A 175 6.27 6.06 -3.64
C THR A 175 6.45 4.86 -2.71
N LEU A 176 7.68 4.38 -2.55
CA LEU A 176 8.06 3.33 -1.61
C LEU A 176 8.10 3.84 -0.15
N LEU A 177 8.42 5.11 0.08
CA LEU A 177 8.64 5.67 1.44
C LEU A 177 7.53 5.40 2.46
N PRO A 178 6.23 5.50 2.14
CA PRO A 178 5.17 5.17 3.10
C PRO A 178 5.29 3.71 3.62
N LEU A 179 5.67 2.76 2.75
CA LEU A 179 5.86 1.36 3.14
C LEU A 179 7.02 1.17 4.10
N VAL A 180 8.01 2.05 4.07
CA VAL A 180 9.22 1.95 4.89
C VAL A 180 8.92 2.10 6.38
N ALA A 181 7.86 2.84 6.71
CA ALA A 181 7.40 3.00 8.08
C ALA A 181 6.79 1.69 8.63
N ASP A 182 5.98 1.02 7.81
CA ASP A 182 5.10 -0.06 8.26
C ASP A 182 5.58 -1.47 7.86
N ASN A 183 6.63 -1.57 7.04
CA ASN A 183 7.11 -2.83 6.50
C ASN A 183 8.59 -3.07 6.83
N GLU A 184 8.84 -4.02 7.73
CA GLU A 184 10.19 -4.35 8.19
C GLU A 184 11.08 -4.92 7.08
N ILE A 185 10.54 -5.75 6.18
CA ILE A 185 11.32 -6.35 5.08
C ILE A 185 11.82 -5.26 4.14
N VAL A 186 10.97 -4.28 3.81
CA VAL A 186 11.34 -3.14 2.97
C VAL A 186 12.33 -2.24 3.71
N TRP A 187 12.12 -1.99 5.01
CA TRP A 187 13.04 -1.21 5.83
C TRP A 187 14.45 -1.80 5.88
N GLU A 188 14.58 -3.09 6.20
CA GLU A 188 15.88 -3.79 6.23
C GLU A 188 16.60 -3.67 4.89
N SER A 189 15.85 -3.83 3.80
CA SER A 189 16.38 -3.73 2.45
C SER A 189 16.94 -2.34 2.18
N ILE A 190 16.26 -1.29 2.62
CA ILE A 190 16.66 0.11 2.40
C ILE A 190 17.81 0.53 3.31
N GLN A 191 17.87 0.00 4.54
CA GLN A 191 18.88 0.34 5.53
C GLN A 191 20.30 0.03 5.05
N GLU A 192 20.48 -1.03 4.26
CA GLU A 192 21.78 -1.38 3.65
C GLU A 192 22.34 -0.31 2.69
N TYR A 193 21.48 0.57 2.18
CA TYR A 193 21.84 1.64 1.25
C TYR A 193 21.99 2.99 1.93
N LEU A 194 21.63 3.08 3.22
CA LEU A 194 21.83 4.29 3.99
C LEU A 194 23.32 4.43 4.33
N PRO A 195 23.84 5.66 4.29
CA PRO A 195 25.21 5.90 4.68
C PRO A 195 25.49 5.46 6.12
N ALA A 196 26.72 4.98 6.40
CA ALA A 196 27.09 4.43 7.70
C ALA A 196 26.78 5.39 8.86
N ASP A 197 27.00 6.69 8.67
CA ASP A 197 26.72 7.72 9.67
C ASP A 197 25.20 7.97 9.86
N ALA A 198 24.34 7.60 8.92
CA ALA A 198 22.88 7.54 9.11
C ALA A 198 22.45 6.20 9.75
N ALA A 199 23.13 5.10 9.44
CA ALA A 199 22.86 3.77 10.00
C ALA A 199 23.27 3.63 11.49
N VAL A 200 24.35 4.30 11.90
CA VAL A 200 24.76 4.41 13.32
C VAL A 200 23.74 5.24 14.12
N VAL A 201 23.03 6.16 13.47
CA VAL A 201 21.94 6.92 14.09
C VAL A 201 20.63 6.12 14.09
N ALA A 202 20.42 5.20 13.14
CA ALA A 202 19.28 4.29 13.12
C ALA A 202 19.26 3.28 14.30
N SER A 203 20.41 3.05 14.95
CA SER A 203 20.54 2.13 16.09
C SER A 203 20.49 2.81 17.48
N GLY A 204 20.19 4.12 17.55
CA GLY A 204 19.98 4.80 18.84
C GLY A 204 20.01 6.34 18.87
N GLY A 205 19.91 7.04 17.74
CA GLY A 205 19.86 8.51 17.68
C GLY A 205 18.65 9.05 16.89
N PRO A 206 18.58 10.34 16.54
CA PRO A 206 17.40 11.01 15.93
C PRO A 206 16.89 10.48 14.57
N PHE A 207 17.49 9.42 14.04
CA PHE A 207 17.10 8.65 12.85
C PHE A 207 16.80 7.16 13.18
N SER A 208 16.78 6.77 14.47
CA SER A 208 16.30 5.45 14.93
C SER A 208 14.79 5.32 14.83
N ASP A 209 14.10 6.46 14.73
CA ASP A 209 12.69 6.49 14.44
C ASP A 209 12.48 6.37 12.92
N ARG A 210 12.09 5.16 12.48
CA ARG A 210 11.72 4.83 11.10
C ARG A 210 10.72 5.87 10.54
N MET A 211 9.82 6.39 11.39
CA MET A 211 8.86 7.43 11.02
C MET A 211 9.52 8.78 10.77
N ALA A 212 10.51 9.19 11.57
CA ALA A 212 11.21 10.45 11.34
C ALA A 212 12.04 10.42 10.03
N LEU A 213 12.60 9.27 9.69
CA LEU A 213 13.32 9.07 8.43
C LEU A 213 12.38 9.09 7.21
N SER A 214 11.23 8.40 7.27
CA SER A 214 10.28 8.36 6.15
C SER A 214 9.71 9.74 5.82
N GLN A 215 9.65 10.64 6.79
CA GLN A 215 9.24 12.04 6.62
C GLN A 215 10.34 12.97 6.09
N ASN A 216 11.59 12.50 5.95
CA ASN A 216 12.69 13.32 5.47
C ASN A 216 12.63 13.50 3.95
N PRO A 217 12.45 14.74 3.42
CA PRO A 217 12.31 14.98 1.98
C PRO A 217 13.58 14.65 1.17
N LEU A 218 14.73 14.51 1.85
CA LEU A 218 16.01 14.18 1.25
C LEU A 218 16.21 12.67 1.13
N LEU A 219 15.49 11.86 1.92
CA LEU A 219 15.68 10.41 1.97
C LEU A 219 15.63 9.74 0.59
N PRO A 220 14.69 10.05 -0.33
CA PRO A 220 14.69 9.45 -1.66
C PRO A 220 15.97 9.72 -2.45
N TYR A 221 16.56 10.90 -2.28
CA TYR A 221 17.79 11.30 -2.98
C TYR A 221 19.02 10.65 -2.35
N LEU A 222 19.02 10.50 -1.01
CA LEU A 222 20.06 9.76 -0.30
C LEU A 222 20.06 8.29 -0.70
N LEU A 223 18.87 7.70 -0.81
CA LEU A 223 18.70 6.33 -1.28
C LEU A 223 19.08 6.17 -2.75
N GLU A 224 18.67 7.10 -3.62
CA GLU A 224 19.08 7.09 -5.04
C GLU A 224 20.61 7.14 -5.17
N ALA A 225 21.28 8.04 -4.43
CA ALA A 225 22.74 8.12 -4.38
C ALA A 225 23.37 6.84 -3.78
N GLY A 226 22.73 6.30 -2.75
CA GLY A 226 22.92 4.96 -2.17
C GLY A 226 23.11 3.87 -3.21
N LEU A 227 22.03 3.68 -3.96
CA LEU A 227 21.87 2.64 -4.96
C LEU A 227 22.81 2.88 -6.15
N GLN A 228 22.98 4.13 -6.58
CA GLN A 228 23.88 4.47 -7.68
C GLN A 228 25.34 4.20 -7.33
N ARG A 229 25.78 4.47 -6.11
CA ARG A 229 27.16 4.19 -5.70
C ARG A 229 27.46 2.69 -5.63
N LYS A 230 26.52 1.89 -5.10
CA LYS A 230 26.67 0.43 -5.10
C LYS A 230 26.76 -0.12 -6.52
N ARG A 231 26.08 0.52 -7.49
CA ARG A 231 26.20 0.21 -8.92
C ARG A 231 27.62 0.44 -9.44
N GLU A 232 28.25 1.56 -9.06
CA GLU A 232 29.57 1.96 -9.58
C GLU A 232 30.73 1.23 -8.91
N THR A 233 30.62 0.95 -7.61
CA THR A 233 31.75 0.47 -6.78
C THR A 233 31.62 -0.97 -6.31
N GLY A 234 30.40 -1.55 -6.35
CA GLY A 234 30.10 -2.86 -5.77
C GLY A 234 30.13 -2.91 -4.24
N ASP A 235 30.45 -1.79 -3.56
CA ASP A 235 30.51 -1.68 -2.11
C ASP A 235 29.32 -0.87 -1.59
N SER A 236 28.67 -1.37 -0.54
CA SER A 236 27.57 -0.69 0.16
C SER A 236 28.07 0.27 1.25
N ARG A 237 29.36 0.28 1.57
CA ARG A 237 29.91 1.14 2.63
C ARG A 237 30.13 2.57 2.15
N PHE A 238 29.27 3.47 2.65
CA PHE A 238 29.45 4.91 2.50
C PHE A 238 30.60 5.44 3.33
N VAL A 239 31.51 6.15 2.69
CA VAL A 239 32.44 7.07 3.36
C VAL A 239 31.73 8.42 3.47
N THR A 240 31.49 8.87 4.71
CA THR A 240 30.98 10.16 5.18
C THR A 240 29.96 10.91 4.29
N LEU A 241 28.72 11.02 4.80
CA LEU A 241 27.56 11.71 4.20
C LEU A 241 27.86 13.10 3.62
N GLU A 242 28.77 13.83 4.26
CA GLU A 242 28.90 15.28 4.07
C GLU A 242 29.43 15.66 2.69
N THR A 243 30.51 15.04 2.25
CA THR A 243 31.18 15.40 0.99
C THR A 243 30.35 14.97 -0.22
N GLN A 244 29.67 13.82 -0.13
CA GLN A 244 28.97 13.23 -1.27
C GLN A 244 27.55 13.74 -1.49
N ILE A 245 26.81 14.11 -0.44
CA ILE A 245 25.54 14.83 -0.63
C ILE A 245 25.81 16.19 -1.28
N ILE A 246 26.88 16.86 -0.84
CA ILE A 246 27.31 18.13 -1.38
C ILE A 246 27.73 17.98 -2.85
N ASP A 247 28.53 16.97 -3.19
CA ASP A 247 28.98 16.73 -4.56
C ASP A 247 27.84 16.28 -5.49
N ALA A 248 26.94 15.38 -5.04
CA ALA A 248 25.80 14.91 -5.83
C ALA A 248 24.76 16.03 -6.10
N LEU A 249 24.47 16.86 -5.08
CA LEU A 249 23.59 18.02 -5.26
C LEU A 249 24.27 19.13 -6.09
N GLN A 250 25.59 19.25 -6.04
CA GLN A 250 26.34 20.18 -6.90
C GLN A 250 26.41 19.72 -8.35
N SER A 251 26.53 18.41 -8.60
CA SER A 251 26.48 17.80 -9.94
C SER A 251 25.09 17.96 -10.60
N LYS A 252 23.99 17.76 -9.87
CA LYS A 252 22.64 18.00 -10.43
C LYS A 252 22.31 19.49 -10.64
N ARG A 253 22.96 20.39 -9.89
CA ARG A 253 22.82 21.86 -10.05
C ARG A 253 23.43 22.37 -11.35
N THR A 254 24.43 21.69 -11.91
CA THR A 254 25.03 22.08 -13.20
C THR A 254 24.15 21.71 -14.39
N ASP A 255 23.31 20.68 -14.27
CA ASP A 255 22.44 20.21 -15.36
C ASP A 255 21.05 20.86 -15.38
N HIS A 256 20.53 21.27 -14.22
CA HIS A 256 19.25 21.97 -14.13
C HIS A 256 19.36 23.22 -13.25
N LYS A 257 19.01 24.40 -13.81
CA LYS A 257 18.82 25.68 -13.09
C LYS A 257 17.57 25.65 -12.19
N ASP A 258 17.40 24.59 -11.42
CA ASP A 258 16.21 24.35 -10.63
C ASP A 258 16.38 24.99 -9.24
N ALA A 259 15.59 26.04 -8.98
CA ALA A 259 15.57 26.75 -7.70
C ALA A 259 15.26 25.81 -6.51
N THR A 260 14.62 24.68 -6.79
CA THR A 260 14.32 23.62 -5.83
C THR A 260 15.60 22.95 -5.31
N VAL A 261 16.57 22.65 -6.19
CA VAL A 261 17.85 22.04 -5.83
C VAL A 261 18.67 23.00 -4.97
N ALA A 262 18.70 24.29 -5.32
CA ALA A 262 19.42 25.31 -4.55
C ALA A 262 18.84 25.49 -3.14
N ARG A 263 17.51 25.43 -3.00
CA ARG A 263 16.82 25.45 -1.70
C ARG A 263 17.14 24.20 -0.88
N CYS A 264 17.07 23.01 -1.47
CA CYS A 264 17.45 21.76 -0.81
C CYS A 264 18.92 21.77 -0.36
N LEU A 265 19.84 22.25 -1.19
CA LEU A 265 21.27 22.35 -0.85
C LEU A 265 21.51 23.31 0.33
N LYS A 266 20.74 24.40 0.40
CA LYS A 266 20.78 25.35 1.53
C LYS A 266 20.21 24.75 2.81
N GLU A 267 19.11 24.01 2.71
CA GLU A 267 18.50 23.30 3.84
C GLU A 267 19.38 22.19 4.37
N VAL A 268 19.96 21.36 3.48
CA VAL A 268 20.94 20.31 3.81
C VAL A 268 22.14 20.92 4.54
N LYS A 269 22.76 21.97 3.97
CA LYS A 269 23.88 22.67 4.61
C LYS A 269 23.48 23.27 5.97
N GLY A 270 22.26 23.77 6.11
CA GLY A 270 21.74 24.30 7.37
C GLY A 270 21.43 23.24 8.43
N VAL A 271 20.99 22.05 8.03
CA VAL A 271 20.82 20.89 8.94
C VAL A 271 22.19 20.40 9.39
N ILE A 272 23.15 20.27 8.49
CA ILE A 272 24.54 19.88 8.80
C ILE A 272 25.21 20.88 9.75
N ALA A 273 25.05 22.19 9.52
CA ALA A 273 25.62 23.22 10.38
C ALA A 273 25.05 23.19 11.80
N ARG A 274 23.76 22.90 11.95
CA ARG A 274 23.10 22.73 13.26
C ARG A 274 23.55 21.48 13.99
N TYR A 275 23.94 20.44 13.26
CA TYR A 275 24.51 19.22 13.84
C TYR A 275 25.95 19.37 14.31
N LYS A 276 26.73 20.30 13.74
CA LYS A 276 28.12 20.57 14.17
C LYS A 276 28.24 21.48 15.39
N THR A 277 27.12 22.07 15.82
CA THR A 277 27.07 23.04 16.93
C THR A 277 26.48 22.46 18.22
N ASN A 278 25.98 21.23 18.17
CA ASN A 278 25.61 20.41 19.34
C ASN A 278 26.58 19.23 19.46
#